data_AF-A0A811P923-F1
#
_entry.id   AF-A0A811P923-F1
#
_cell.length_a   1.000
_cell.length_b   1.000
_cell.length_c   1.000
_cell.angle_alpha   90.00
_cell.angle_beta   90.00
_cell.angle_gamma   90.00
#
_symmetry.space_group_name_H-M   'P 1'
#
loop_
_entity.id
_entity.type
_entity.pdbx_description
1 polymer ?
#
loop_
_entity_poly.entity_id
_entity_poly.type
_entity_poly.pdbx_seq_one_letter_code
_entity_poly.pdbx_strand_id
1 'polypeptide(L)'
;MGASATATRACERPAARAGAVTLPQWVPPDRIITTNLWSAELSKLAANAFLAQRISSVNAISALCEATGTDVTEVAHSVGRDARIGPRFLSASVGFGGSCFHKDILDLVYICECYGLPEVAAYWREVIRINDHQKSRFVNRVISSMFNTVAGKKIVVLRFAFKKDTGDTRETPAIDVCNGLLGDKAVISIYDPQPLSATDLAKQVAIAPDAYEAASDAHAVCILTEWDEFRTLDYKRMFDSMHKPAFIFNGRNIVDPAKLREIGFIVYAIGKPLDDWLKDMPAVA
;
A
#
# COMPACT_ATOMS: atom_id res chain seq x y z
N MET A 1 22.88 -9.06 -45.47
CA MET A 1 23.20 -7.62 -45.39
C MET A 1 21.92 -6.85 -45.65
N GLY A 2 21.29 -6.08 -44.78
CA GLY A 2 21.49 -5.74 -43.38
C GLY A 2 20.23 -4.94 -42.98
N ALA A 3 19.70 -5.19 -41.79
CA ALA A 3 18.63 -4.38 -41.21
C ALA A 3 18.79 -4.41 -39.68
N SER A 4 19.48 -3.42 -39.14
CA SER A 4 19.46 -3.09 -37.71
C SER A 4 20.10 -1.71 -37.53
N ALA A 5 19.29 -0.65 -37.64
CA ALA A 5 19.73 0.71 -37.37
C ALA A 5 18.53 1.63 -37.10
N THR A 6 17.75 1.38 -36.04
CA THR A 6 16.68 2.34 -35.65
C THR A 6 16.38 2.47 -34.16
N ALA A 7 17.05 1.79 -33.24
CA ALA A 7 16.76 1.91 -31.80
C ALA A 7 17.74 2.80 -31.00
N THR A 8 18.94 3.10 -31.52
CA THR A 8 20.02 3.71 -30.72
C THR A 8 20.04 5.24 -30.70
N ARG A 9 19.18 5.94 -31.45
CA ARG A 9 19.25 7.41 -31.61
C ARG A 9 18.58 8.22 -30.51
N ALA A 10 17.81 7.62 -29.61
CA ALA A 10 17.10 8.37 -28.56
C ALA A 10 17.96 8.70 -27.32
N CYS A 11 19.24 8.31 -27.29
CA CYS A 11 20.06 8.32 -26.08
C CYS A 11 21.43 9.02 -26.24
N GLU A 12 21.54 10.05 -27.08
CA GLU A 12 22.75 10.87 -27.17
C GLU A 12 22.74 12.03 -26.16
N ARG A 13 23.90 12.29 -25.54
CA ARG A 13 24.07 13.16 -24.36
C ARG A 13 24.41 14.61 -24.76
N PRO A 14 23.65 15.63 -24.33
CA PRO A 14 24.14 17.00 -24.29
C PRO A 14 25.00 17.22 -23.03
N ALA A 15 26.16 17.86 -23.18
CA ALA A 15 26.94 18.34 -22.04
C ALA A 15 26.31 19.64 -21.48
N ALA A 16 25.59 19.54 -20.37
CA ALA A 16 24.99 20.71 -19.72
C ALA A 16 25.98 21.39 -18.75
N ARG A 17 26.28 22.67 -18.98
CA ARG A 17 26.87 23.57 -17.97
C ARG A 17 25.76 24.03 -17.02
N ALA A 18 25.93 23.81 -15.73
CA ALA A 18 24.97 24.25 -14.71
C ALA A 18 24.96 25.79 -14.61
N GLY A 19 23.84 26.42 -14.95
CA GLY A 19 23.54 27.79 -14.56
C GLY A 19 23.24 27.85 -13.06
N ALA A 20 23.60 28.95 -12.40
CA ALA A 20 23.37 29.14 -10.97
C ALA A 20 21.86 29.17 -10.67
N VAL A 21 21.34 28.12 -10.04
CA VAL A 21 19.98 28.12 -9.50
C VAL A 21 20.00 28.82 -8.15
N THR A 22 19.26 29.91 -8.01
CA THR A 22 19.11 30.62 -6.73
C THR A 22 18.22 29.79 -5.80
N LEU A 23 18.82 29.13 -4.81
CA LEU A 23 18.08 28.41 -3.77
C LEU A 23 17.66 29.37 -2.64
N PRO A 24 16.56 29.08 -1.93
CA PRO A 24 16.10 29.92 -0.83
C PRO A 24 17.14 30.02 0.31
N GLN A 25 17.33 31.22 0.86
CA GLN A 25 18.33 31.48 1.92
C GLN A 25 18.09 30.73 3.24
N TRP A 26 16.91 30.14 3.43
CA TRP A 26 16.58 29.36 4.64
C TRP A 26 17.11 27.92 4.62
N VAL A 27 17.70 27.45 3.51
CA VAL A 27 18.31 26.12 3.42
C VAL A 27 19.81 26.21 3.73
N PRO A 28 20.30 25.54 4.80
CA PRO A 28 21.72 25.51 5.13
C PRO A 28 22.58 24.96 3.97
N PRO A 29 23.73 25.56 3.64
CA PRO A 29 24.58 25.12 2.52
C PRO A 29 25.03 23.66 2.60
N ASP A 30 25.23 23.10 3.79
CA ASP A 30 25.61 21.70 4.01
C ASP A 30 24.51 20.70 3.61
N ARG A 31 23.27 21.16 3.41
CA ARG A 31 22.15 20.36 2.89
C ARG A 31 21.97 20.48 1.39
N ILE A 32 22.79 21.28 0.71
CA ILE A 32 22.75 21.48 -0.74
C ILE A 32 23.82 20.59 -1.39
N ILE A 33 23.37 19.55 -2.08
CA ILE A 33 24.24 18.64 -2.83
C ILE A 33 24.24 19.09 -4.29
N THR A 34 25.41 19.42 -4.83
CA THR A 34 25.59 19.78 -6.25
C THR A 34 26.19 18.61 -7.02
N THR A 35 25.63 18.31 -8.18
CA THR A 35 26.08 17.23 -9.06
C THR A 35 25.71 17.54 -10.51
N ASN A 36 26.12 16.68 -11.46
CA ASN A 36 25.71 16.81 -12.86
C ASN A 36 24.23 16.43 -13.05
N LEU A 37 23.63 16.88 -14.15
CA LEU A 37 22.20 16.69 -14.44
C LEU A 37 21.76 15.22 -14.33
N TRP A 38 22.43 14.32 -15.05
CA TRP A 38 22.10 12.89 -15.06
C TRP A 38 22.18 12.25 -13.67
N SER A 39 23.20 12.61 -12.89
CA SER A 39 23.35 12.11 -11.53
C SER A 39 22.25 12.64 -10.61
N ALA A 40 21.80 13.88 -10.79
CA ALA A 40 20.69 14.45 -10.03
C ALA A 40 19.36 13.75 -10.36
N GLU A 41 19.06 13.57 -11.65
CA GLU A 41 17.84 12.90 -12.12
C GLU A 41 17.77 11.43 -11.66
N LEU A 42 18.86 10.68 -11.85
CA LEU A 42 18.93 9.29 -11.42
C LEU A 42 18.86 9.15 -9.89
N SER A 43 19.48 10.07 -9.14
CA SER A 43 19.40 10.06 -7.67
C SER A 43 17.96 10.16 -7.17
N LYS A 44 17.09 10.91 -7.87
CA LYS A 44 15.69 11.03 -7.48
C LYS A 44 14.91 9.73 -7.72
N LEU A 45 15.09 9.11 -8.88
CA LEU A 45 14.48 7.80 -9.20
C LEU A 45 14.96 6.73 -8.22
N ALA A 46 16.28 6.66 -8.00
CA ALA A 46 16.89 5.71 -7.08
C ALA A 46 16.36 5.90 -5.64
N ALA A 47 16.31 7.12 -5.12
CA ALA A 47 15.81 7.38 -3.77
C ALA A 47 14.36 6.88 -3.58
N ASN A 48 13.49 7.14 -4.55
CA ASN A 48 12.10 6.67 -4.51
C ASN A 48 12.02 5.14 -4.62
N ALA A 49 12.84 4.52 -5.47
CA ALA A 49 12.93 3.07 -5.60
C ALA A 49 13.40 2.40 -4.30
N PHE A 50 14.41 2.95 -3.61
CA PHE A 50 14.88 2.46 -2.30
C PHE A 50 13.80 2.57 -1.21
N LEU A 51 13.04 3.67 -1.18
CA LEU A 51 11.95 3.84 -0.22
C LEU A 51 10.84 2.80 -0.44
N ALA A 52 10.41 2.63 -1.69
CA ALA A 52 9.40 1.63 -2.06
C ALA A 52 9.89 0.20 -1.82
N GLN A 53 11.16 -0.08 -2.12
CA GLN A 53 11.78 -1.38 -1.89
C GLN A 53 11.70 -1.80 -0.42
N ARG A 54 11.93 -0.86 0.53
CA ARG A 54 11.80 -1.16 1.96
C ARG A 54 10.39 -1.58 2.33
N ILE A 55 9.38 -0.93 1.77
CA ILE A 55 7.97 -1.28 1.97
C ILE A 55 7.68 -2.67 1.40
N SER A 56 8.06 -2.95 0.16
CA SER A 56 7.87 -4.28 -0.44
C SER A 56 8.62 -5.37 0.33
N SER A 57 9.84 -5.07 0.81
CA SER A 57 10.63 -6.02 1.60
C SER A 57 9.92 -6.40 2.90
N VAL A 58 9.43 -5.42 3.67
CA VAL A 58 8.70 -5.72 4.92
C VAL A 58 7.34 -6.37 4.64
N ASN A 59 6.69 -6.04 3.52
CA ASN A 59 5.47 -6.71 3.09
C ASN A 59 5.70 -8.17 2.70
N ALA A 60 6.79 -8.51 2.03
CA ALA A 60 7.16 -9.91 1.79
C ALA A 60 7.38 -10.67 3.12
N ILE A 61 8.08 -10.05 4.07
CA ILE A 61 8.25 -10.62 5.42
C ILE A 61 6.92 -10.75 6.17
N SER A 62 5.95 -9.86 5.94
CA SER A 62 4.62 -9.95 6.56
C SER A 62 3.89 -11.24 6.20
N ALA A 63 3.99 -11.70 4.94
CA ALA A 63 3.40 -12.96 4.52
C ALA A 63 4.08 -14.16 5.21
N LEU A 64 5.41 -14.13 5.36
CA LEU A 64 6.13 -15.15 6.11
C LEU A 64 5.75 -15.16 7.59
N CYS A 65 5.53 -13.98 8.18
CA CYS A 65 5.09 -13.86 9.57
C CYS A 65 3.71 -14.51 9.79
N GLU A 66 2.77 -14.27 8.88
CA GLU A 66 1.45 -14.92 8.92
C GLU A 66 1.55 -16.45 8.84
N ALA A 67 2.44 -16.97 7.98
CA ALA A 67 2.63 -18.41 7.80
C ALA A 67 3.36 -19.11 8.96
N THR A 68 4.21 -18.38 9.69
CA THR A 68 5.04 -18.93 10.77
C THR A 68 4.51 -18.60 12.17
N GLY A 69 3.45 -17.79 12.27
CA GLY A 69 2.89 -17.35 13.54
C GLY A 69 3.72 -16.29 14.25
N THR A 70 4.52 -15.51 13.52
CA THR A 70 5.30 -14.39 14.08
C THR A 70 4.63 -13.04 13.81
N ASP A 71 5.15 -11.97 14.44
CA ASP A 71 4.64 -10.61 14.28
C ASP A 71 5.60 -9.73 13.48
N VAL A 72 5.16 -9.26 12.31
CA VAL A 72 5.95 -8.38 11.42
C VAL A 72 6.35 -7.07 12.09
N THR A 73 5.59 -6.57 13.08
CA THR A 73 5.90 -5.34 13.81
C THR A 73 7.10 -5.56 14.73
N GLU A 74 7.20 -6.73 15.37
CA GLU A 74 8.35 -7.10 16.20
C GLU A 74 9.59 -7.36 15.35
N VAL A 75 9.43 -8.04 14.21
CA VAL A 75 10.50 -8.27 13.24
C VAL A 75 11.02 -6.93 12.70
N ALA A 76 10.14 -6.05 12.23
CA ALA A 76 10.50 -4.74 11.72
C ALA A 76 11.18 -3.87 12.77
N HIS A 77 10.70 -3.90 14.01
CA HIS A 77 11.33 -3.20 15.13
C HIS A 77 12.76 -3.72 15.38
N SER A 78 12.95 -5.04 15.39
CA SER A 78 14.25 -5.67 15.62
C SER A 78 15.25 -5.35 14.49
N VAL A 79 14.83 -5.49 13.24
CA VAL A 79 15.62 -5.15 12.05
C VAL A 79 15.97 -3.65 12.04
N GLY A 80 15.01 -2.80 12.40
CA GLY A 80 15.17 -1.34 12.42
C GLY A 80 16.11 -0.81 13.51
N ARG A 81 16.52 -1.63 14.49
CA ARG A 81 17.52 -1.25 15.50
C ARG A 81 18.94 -1.19 14.95
N ASP A 82 19.23 -1.91 13.86
CA ASP A 82 20.51 -1.76 13.18
C ASP A 82 20.57 -0.40 12.49
N ALA A 83 21.48 0.47 12.93
CA ALA A 83 21.60 1.84 12.43
C ALA A 83 21.91 1.93 10.92
N ARG A 84 22.46 0.87 10.32
CA ARG A 84 22.73 0.78 8.87
C ARG A 84 21.45 0.59 8.06
N ILE A 85 20.42 0.02 8.69
CA ILE A 85 19.09 -0.17 8.10
C ILE A 85 18.16 0.97 8.50
N GLY A 86 18.14 1.31 9.78
CA GLY A 86 17.27 2.31 10.39
C GLY A 86 15.78 1.91 10.44
N PRO A 87 14.96 2.59 11.27
CA PRO A 87 13.59 2.15 11.58
C PRO A 87 12.51 2.66 10.60
N ARG A 88 12.84 3.61 9.72
CA ARG A 88 11.84 4.27 8.86
C ARG A 88 11.47 3.40 7.66
N PHE A 89 10.25 3.57 7.14
CA PHE A 89 9.75 2.81 5.97
C PHE A 89 9.78 1.29 6.16
N LEU A 90 9.58 0.81 7.40
CA LEU A 90 9.49 -0.61 7.75
C LEU A 90 8.11 -0.97 8.33
N SER A 91 7.09 -0.17 8.05
CA SER A 91 5.71 -0.49 8.44
C SER A 91 5.05 -1.29 7.32
N ALA A 92 4.72 -2.56 7.59
CA ALA A 92 3.95 -3.38 6.66
C ALA A 92 2.55 -2.79 6.45
N SER A 93 2.04 -2.89 5.23
CA SER A 93 0.74 -2.36 4.82
C SER A 93 0.10 -3.22 3.73
N VAL A 94 -1.14 -2.90 3.35
CA VAL A 94 -1.81 -3.48 2.17
C VAL A 94 -1.07 -3.23 0.85
N GLY A 95 -0.18 -2.24 0.85
CA GLY A 95 0.62 -1.81 -0.30
C GLY A 95 1.04 -0.35 -0.14
N PHE A 96 2.05 0.06 -0.89
CA PHE A 96 2.31 1.48 -1.15
C PHE A 96 1.46 1.97 -2.32
N GLY A 97 1.26 3.28 -2.34
CA GLY A 97 0.55 3.97 -3.41
C GLY A 97 1.08 5.38 -3.63
N GLY A 98 0.26 6.21 -4.27
CA GLY A 98 0.61 7.58 -4.63
C GLY A 98 1.37 7.65 -5.96
N SER A 99 1.35 8.83 -6.59
CA SER A 99 1.80 9.01 -7.97
C SER A 99 3.31 8.82 -8.22
N CYS A 100 4.13 8.70 -7.17
CA CYS A 100 5.58 8.73 -7.30
C CYS A 100 6.21 7.33 -7.33
N PHE A 101 5.90 6.44 -6.39
CA PHE A 101 6.66 5.18 -6.27
C PHE A 101 6.46 4.25 -7.47
N HIS A 102 5.22 3.97 -7.84
CA HIS A 102 4.94 3.04 -8.94
C HIS A 102 5.52 3.56 -10.26
N LYS A 103 5.23 4.82 -10.60
CA LYS A 103 5.74 5.49 -11.79
C LYS A 103 7.27 5.49 -11.85
N ASP A 104 7.94 6.00 -10.82
CA ASP A 104 9.40 6.21 -10.87
C ASP A 104 10.17 4.88 -10.95
N ILE A 105 9.63 3.80 -10.38
CA ILE A 105 10.23 2.46 -10.50
C ILE A 105 10.01 1.89 -11.89
N LEU A 106 8.83 2.06 -12.49
CA LEU A 106 8.61 1.64 -13.88
C LEU A 106 9.48 2.45 -14.86
N ASP A 107 9.65 3.75 -14.63
CA ASP A 107 10.59 4.59 -15.38
C ASP A 107 12.03 4.06 -15.22
N LEU A 108 12.44 3.70 -14.00
CA LEU A 108 13.77 3.11 -13.75
C LEU A 108 13.95 1.75 -14.45
N VAL A 109 12.94 0.89 -14.40
CA VAL A 109 12.92 -0.41 -15.10
C VAL A 109 13.07 -0.20 -16.61
N TYR A 110 12.29 0.73 -17.17
CA TYR A 110 12.36 1.06 -18.60
C TYR A 110 13.74 1.61 -19.00
N ILE A 111 14.32 2.51 -18.19
CA ILE A 111 15.69 3.01 -18.40
C ILE A 111 16.68 1.85 -18.42
N CYS A 112 16.62 0.91 -17.46
CA CYS A 112 17.49 -0.26 -17.44
C CYS A 112 17.36 -1.11 -18.72
N GLU A 113 16.14 -1.31 -19.22
CA GLU A 113 15.89 -2.04 -20.47
C GLU A 113 16.48 -1.32 -21.70
N CYS A 114 16.32 0.00 -21.80
CA CYS A 114 16.90 0.79 -22.88
C CYS A 114 18.43 0.71 -22.93
N TYR A 115 19.08 0.51 -21.79
CA TYR A 115 20.54 0.34 -21.69
C TYR A 115 20.98 -1.13 -21.79
N GLY A 116 20.07 -2.07 -22.05
CA GLY A 116 20.40 -3.49 -22.17
C GLY A 116 20.80 -4.15 -20.85
N LEU A 117 20.18 -3.73 -19.74
CA LEU A 117 20.41 -4.25 -18.38
C LEU A 117 19.19 -5.04 -17.85
N PRO A 118 18.84 -6.19 -18.46
CA PRO A 118 17.61 -6.91 -18.14
C PRO A 118 17.57 -7.46 -16.70
N GLU A 119 18.72 -7.86 -16.12
CA GLU A 119 18.80 -8.36 -14.75
C GLU A 119 18.49 -7.25 -13.74
N VAL A 120 18.97 -6.03 -13.99
CA VAL A 120 18.71 -4.86 -13.14
C VAL A 120 17.25 -4.42 -13.26
N ALA A 121 16.70 -4.45 -14.49
CA ALA A 121 15.29 -4.19 -14.73
C ALA A 121 14.39 -5.20 -14.00
N ALA A 122 14.73 -6.49 -14.06
CA ALA A 122 14.00 -7.54 -13.36
C ALA A 122 14.03 -7.35 -11.84
N TYR A 123 15.18 -7.00 -11.26
CA TYR A 123 15.31 -6.73 -9.84
C TYR A 123 14.36 -5.63 -9.35
N TRP A 124 14.33 -4.47 -10.03
CA TRP A 124 13.43 -3.38 -9.64
C TRP A 124 11.97 -3.69 -9.92
N ARG A 125 11.67 -4.50 -10.94
CA ARG A 125 10.31 -4.97 -11.22
C ARG A 125 9.74 -5.83 -10.09
N GLU A 126 10.56 -6.59 -9.36
CA GLU A 126 10.11 -7.36 -8.20
C GLU A 126 9.54 -6.47 -7.07
N VAL A 127 10.03 -5.23 -6.92
CA VAL A 127 9.47 -4.28 -5.94
C VAL A 127 8.00 -4.00 -6.24
N ILE A 128 7.64 -3.84 -7.52
CA ILE A 128 6.26 -3.66 -7.97
C ILE A 128 5.45 -4.95 -7.82
N ARG A 129 5.99 -6.09 -8.27
CA ARG A 129 5.31 -7.39 -8.19
C ARG A 129 4.91 -7.76 -6.78
N ILE A 130 5.79 -7.54 -5.80
CA ILE A 130 5.48 -7.76 -4.38
C ILE A 130 4.39 -6.81 -3.89
N ASN A 131 4.39 -5.56 -4.34
CA ASN A 131 3.35 -4.60 -3.96
C ASN A 131 1.98 -5.01 -4.50
N ASP A 132 1.90 -5.45 -5.75
CA ASP A 132 0.65 -5.88 -6.37
C ASP A 132 0.17 -7.21 -5.75
N HIS A 133 1.10 -8.14 -5.51
CA HIS A 133 0.82 -9.37 -4.76
C HIS A 133 0.26 -9.09 -3.36
N GLN A 134 0.81 -8.10 -2.64
CA GLN A 134 0.33 -7.71 -1.31
C GLN A 134 -1.13 -7.25 -1.33
N LYS A 135 -1.54 -6.50 -2.37
CA LYS A 135 -2.93 -6.05 -2.53
C LYS A 135 -3.85 -7.23 -2.84
N SER A 136 -3.47 -8.07 -3.81
CA SER A 136 -4.25 -9.25 -4.20
C SER A 136 -4.40 -10.24 -3.05
N ARG A 137 -3.34 -10.56 -2.31
CA ARG A 137 -3.42 -11.49 -1.17
C ARG A 137 -4.31 -10.94 -0.06
N PHE A 138 -4.35 -9.61 0.13
CA PHE A 138 -5.24 -8.97 1.10
C PHE A 138 -6.71 -9.14 0.68
N VAL A 139 -7.03 -8.89 -0.59
CA VAL A 139 -8.38 -9.12 -1.14
C VAL A 139 -8.79 -10.59 -0.99
N ASN A 140 -7.92 -11.52 -1.39
CA ASN A 140 -8.18 -12.95 -1.26
C ASN A 140 -8.41 -13.35 0.20
N ARG A 141 -7.67 -12.76 1.15
CA ARG A 141 -7.89 -12.99 2.57
C ARG A 141 -9.25 -12.48 3.04
N VAL A 142 -9.73 -11.35 2.54
CA VAL A 142 -11.09 -10.86 2.85
C VAL A 142 -12.13 -11.88 2.38
N ILE A 143 -12.01 -12.34 1.13
CA ILE A 143 -12.94 -13.28 0.52
C ILE A 143 -12.92 -14.64 1.23
N SER A 144 -11.73 -15.20 1.47
CA SER A 144 -11.57 -16.51 2.11
C SER A 144 -12.12 -16.51 3.52
N SER A 145 -11.80 -15.47 4.31
CA SER A 145 -12.27 -15.30 5.69
C SER A 145 -13.79 -15.21 5.78
N MET A 146 -14.43 -14.71 4.73
CA MET A 146 -15.89 -14.56 4.65
C MET A 146 -16.54 -15.75 3.92
N PHE A 147 -16.01 -16.96 4.14
CA PHE A 147 -16.54 -18.22 3.61
C PHE A 147 -16.48 -18.33 2.08
N ASN A 148 -15.37 -17.86 1.49
CA ASN A 148 -15.10 -17.87 0.05
C ASN A 148 -16.16 -17.15 -0.82
N THR A 149 -16.93 -16.23 -0.23
CA THR A 149 -17.86 -15.39 -1.00
C THR A 149 -18.13 -14.06 -0.31
N VAL A 150 -18.06 -12.99 -1.09
CA VAL A 150 -18.42 -11.62 -0.69
C VAL A 150 -19.62 -11.08 -1.47
N ALA A 151 -20.23 -11.89 -2.34
CA ALA A 151 -21.34 -11.48 -3.17
C ALA A 151 -22.53 -10.99 -2.32
N GLY A 152 -22.97 -9.75 -2.57
CA GLY A 152 -24.04 -9.09 -1.83
C GLY A 152 -23.69 -8.66 -0.41
N LYS A 153 -22.49 -8.99 0.10
CA LYS A 153 -22.07 -8.58 1.44
C LYS A 153 -21.60 -7.14 1.43
N LYS A 154 -22.14 -6.34 2.35
CA LYS A 154 -21.68 -4.96 2.59
C LYS A 154 -20.30 -4.97 3.28
N ILE A 155 -19.31 -4.37 2.63
CA ILE A 155 -17.94 -4.20 3.15
C ILE A 155 -17.64 -2.72 3.24
N VAL A 156 -17.22 -2.28 4.43
CA VAL A 156 -16.78 -0.90 4.66
C VAL A 156 -15.31 -0.77 4.33
N VAL A 157 -14.95 0.30 3.63
CA VAL A 157 -13.57 0.72 3.46
C VAL A 157 -13.37 2.03 4.21
N LEU A 158 -12.64 1.95 5.32
CA LEU A 158 -12.20 3.13 6.06
C LEU A 158 -10.97 3.69 5.35
N ARG A 159 -11.24 4.84 4.72
CA ARG A 159 -10.38 5.71 3.93
C ARG A 159 -9.99 5.22 2.55
N PHE A 160 -10.06 6.14 1.59
CA PHE A 160 -9.77 5.89 0.19
C PHE A 160 -8.48 6.56 -0.28
N ALA A 161 -8.10 7.71 0.29
CA ALA A 161 -6.83 8.36 -0.02
C ALA A 161 -5.59 7.50 0.32
N PHE A 162 -4.49 7.70 -0.42
CA PHE A 162 -3.31 6.80 -0.35
C PHE A 162 -2.47 6.93 0.94
N LYS A 163 -2.55 8.07 1.63
CA LYS A 163 -1.83 8.39 2.88
C LYS A 163 -2.59 9.38 3.73
N LYS A 164 -2.09 9.66 4.95
CA LYS A 164 -2.66 10.70 5.81
C LYS A 164 -2.57 12.14 5.31
N ASP A 165 -3.54 12.95 5.75
CA ASP A 165 -3.63 14.40 5.53
C ASP A 165 -3.74 14.84 4.07
N THR A 166 -4.35 14.01 3.21
CA THR A 166 -4.61 14.34 1.79
C THR A 166 -5.87 13.62 1.28
N GLY A 167 -6.53 14.23 0.29
CA GLY A 167 -7.60 13.63 -0.51
C GLY A 167 -7.12 13.09 -1.87
N ASP A 168 -5.80 13.00 -2.09
CA ASP A 168 -5.24 12.40 -3.30
C ASP A 168 -5.50 10.89 -3.32
N THR A 169 -6.18 10.43 -4.37
CA THR A 169 -6.61 9.05 -4.58
C THR A 169 -5.79 8.34 -5.66
N ARG A 170 -4.85 9.02 -6.32
CA ARG A 170 -4.04 8.44 -7.39
C ARG A 170 -3.22 7.27 -6.87
N GLU A 171 -3.28 6.14 -7.56
CA GLU A 171 -2.54 4.92 -7.22
C GLU A 171 -2.73 4.47 -5.76
N THR A 172 -3.88 4.78 -5.13
CA THR A 172 -4.15 4.32 -3.76
C THR A 172 -4.40 2.81 -3.75
N PRO A 173 -3.82 2.05 -2.81
CA PRO A 173 -4.12 0.62 -2.67
C PRO A 173 -5.62 0.35 -2.43
N ALA A 174 -6.36 1.34 -1.91
CA ALA A 174 -7.79 1.21 -1.72
C ALA A 174 -8.56 1.03 -3.04
N ILE A 175 -8.10 1.60 -4.16
CA ILE A 175 -8.71 1.38 -5.48
C ILE A 175 -8.60 -0.09 -5.87
N ASP A 176 -7.40 -0.67 -5.74
CA ASP A 176 -7.15 -2.07 -6.10
C ASP A 176 -7.95 -3.03 -5.22
N VAL A 177 -8.00 -2.76 -3.91
CA VAL A 177 -8.80 -3.56 -2.97
C VAL A 177 -10.29 -3.46 -3.30
N CYS A 178 -10.81 -2.26 -3.54
CA CYS A 178 -12.21 -2.08 -3.92
C CYS A 178 -12.55 -2.77 -5.25
N ASN A 179 -11.70 -2.63 -6.27
CA ASN A 179 -11.89 -3.28 -7.56
C ASN A 179 -11.93 -4.80 -7.43
N GLY A 180 -11.02 -5.39 -6.64
CA GLY A 180 -11.02 -6.83 -6.37
C GLY A 180 -12.32 -7.29 -5.70
N LEU A 181 -12.78 -6.58 -4.67
CA LEU A 181 -14.02 -6.91 -3.96
C LEU A 181 -15.29 -6.69 -4.81
N LEU A 182 -15.33 -5.65 -5.64
CA LEU A 182 -16.42 -5.42 -6.59
C LEU A 182 -16.46 -6.49 -7.69
N GLY A 183 -15.28 -6.99 -8.10
CA GLY A 183 -15.15 -8.13 -9.01
C GLY A 183 -15.95 -9.34 -8.53
N ASP A 184 -15.87 -9.60 -7.22
CA ASP A 184 -16.58 -10.66 -6.51
C ASP A 184 -17.97 -10.24 -5.97
N LYS A 185 -18.52 -9.15 -6.51
CA LYS A 185 -19.88 -8.66 -6.27
C LYS A 185 -20.15 -8.22 -4.82
N ALA A 186 -19.13 -7.77 -4.09
CA ALA A 186 -19.33 -7.10 -2.82
C ALA A 186 -20.06 -5.76 -2.98
N VAL A 187 -20.76 -5.34 -1.94
CA VAL A 187 -21.35 -3.99 -1.85
C VAL A 187 -20.41 -3.13 -1.02
N ILE A 188 -19.78 -2.13 -1.62
CA ILE A 188 -18.78 -1.30 -0.94
C ILE A 188 -19.40 -0.01 -0.41
N SER A 189 -19.11 0.29 0.87
CA SER A 189 -19.37 1.59 1.49
C SER A 189 -18.06 2.20 1.96
N ILE A 190 -17.76 3.43 1.55
CA ILE A 190 -16.51 4.12 1.84
C ILE A 190 -16.78 5.25 2.82
N TYR A 191 -15.92 5.39 3.81
CA TYR A 191 -15.83 6.60 4.63
C TYR A 191 -14.40 7.15 4.57
N ASP A 192 -14.24 8.42 4.22
CA ASP A 192 -12.97 9.16 4.28
C ASP A 192 -13.23 10.52 4.94
N PRO A 193 -12.49 10.90 6.00
CA PRO A 193 -12.65 12.20 6.65
C PRO A 193 -12.39 13.39 5.72
N GLN A 194 -11.67 13.19 4.61
CA GLN A 194 -11.47 14.22 3.60
C GLN A 194 -12.36 14.00 2.37
N PRO A 195 -12.84 15.08 1.73
CA PRO A 195 -13.58 14.98 0.48
C PRO A 195 -12.79 14.21 -0.57
N LEU A 196 -13.42 13.16 -1.12
CA LEU A 196 -12.82 12.37 -2.18
C LEU A 196 -12.89 13.13 -3.50
N SER A 197 -11.77 13.15 -4.24
CA SER A 197 -11.81 13.53 -5.65
C SER A 197 -12.70 12.55 -6.41
N ALA A 198 -13.55 13.05 -7.31
CA ALA A 198 -14.38 12.20 -8.14
C ALA A 198 -13.51 11.21 -8.93
N THR A 199 -13.73 9.91 -8.70
CA THR A 199 -13.11 8.81 -9.45
C THR A 199 -14.23 8.00 -10.11
N ASP A 200 -13.92 7.24 -11.17
CA ASP A 200 -14.92 6.35 -11.76
C ASP A 200 -15.36 5.24 -10.79
N LEU A 201 -14.52 4.90 -9.82
CA LEU A 201 -14.88 4.01 -8.74
C LEU A 201 -15.92 4.62 -7.80
N ALA A 202 -15.84 5.93 -7.53
CA ALA A 202 -16.81 6.62 -6.68
C ALA A 202 -18.25 6.52 -7.19
N LYS A 203 -18.46 6.20 -8.48
CA LYS A 203 -19.77 5.96 -9.09
C LYS A 203 -20.33 4.56 -8.82
N GLN A 204 -19.49 3.62 -8.38
CA GLN A 204 -19.83 2.20 -8.17
C GLN A 204 -19.95 1.83 -6.68
N VAL A 205 -19.65 2.76 -5.78
CA VAL A 205 -19.59 2.55 -4.33
C VAL A 205 -20.43 3.60 -3.61
N ALA A 206 -20.93 3.26 -2.43
CA ALA A 206 -21.60 4.23 -1.56
C ALA A 206 -20.55 5.03 -0.78
N ILE A 207 -20.71 6.35 -0.68
CA ILE A 207 -19.88 7.20 0.19
C ILE A 207 -20.74 7.60 1.39
N ALA A 208 -20.34 7.17 2.58
CA ALA A 208 -21.03 7.48 3.83
C ALA A 208 -20.46 8.76 4.48
N PRO A 209 -21.28 9.52 5.21
CA PRO A 209 -20.83 10.75 5.86
C PRO A 209 -20.00 10.50 7.13
N ASP A 210 -20.15 9.34 7.78
CA ASP A 210 -19.35 8.92 8.92
C ASP A 210 -19.07 7.41 8.96
N ALA A 211 -18.09 7.00 9.77
CA ALA A 211 -17.65 5.61 9.90
C ALA A 211 -18.74 4.67 10.45
N TYR A 212 -19.66 5.19 11.28
CA TYR A 212 -20.71 4.39 11.94
C TYR A 212 -21.87 4.11 10.98
N GLU A 213 -22.27 5.10 10.18
CA GLU A 213 -23.26 4.90 9.12
C GLU A 213 -22.71 3.97 8.03
N ALA A 214 -21.43 4.12 7.67
CA ALA A 214 -20.77 3.17 6.79
C ALA A 214 -20.89 1.73 7.31
N ALA A 215 -20.65 1.53 8.62
CA ALA A 215 -20.65 0.23 9.28
C ALA A 215 -22.04 -0.37 9.58
N SER A 216 -23.11 0.41 9.54
CA SER A 216 -24.47 -0.13 9.76
C SER A 216 -24.77 -1.26 8.78
N ASP A 217 -25.21 -2.42 9.29
CA ASP A 217 -25.51 -3.63 8.49
C ASP A 217 -24.34 -4.11 7.61
N ALA A 218 -23.10 -3.74 7.98
CA ALA A 218 -21.91 -4.24 7.31
C ALA A 218 -21.53 -5.63 7.81
N HIS A 219 -20.87 -6.41 6.94
CA HIS A 219 -20.28 -7.70 7.29
C HIS A 219 -18.82 -7.54 7.71
N ALA A 220 -18.12 -6.60 7.08
CA ALA A 220 -16.70 -6.39 7.30
C ALA A 220 -16.31 -4.91 7.25
N VAL A 221 -15.21 -4.58 7.93
CA VAL A 221 -14.55 -3.28 7.86
C VAL A 221 -13.09 -3.48 7.46
N CYS A 222 -12.67 -2.86 6.37
CA CYS A 222 -11.30 -2.82 5.87
C CYS A 222 -10.67 -1.46 6.22
N ILE A 223 -9.56 -1.48 6.98
CA ILE A 223 -8.81 -0.27 7.36
C ILE A 223 -7.59 -0.17 6.46
N LEU A 224 -7.60 0.74 5.48
CA LEU A 224 -6.60 0.76 4.41
C LEU A 224 -5.61 1.93 4.51
N THR A 225 -5.81 2.87 5.45
CA THR A 225 -4.95 4.05 5.62
C THR A 225 -4.81 4.43 7.10
N GLU A 226 -3.64 4.95 7.47
CA GLU A 226 -3.28 5.32 8.85
C GLU A 226 -3.84 6.68 9.34
N TRP A 227 -5.15 6.94 9.18
CA TRP A 227 -5.76 8.14 9.79
C TRP A 227 -5.88 7.96 11.31
N ASP A 228 -5.49 8.98 12.09
CA ASP A 228 -5.38 8.86 13.55
C ASP A 228 -6.74 8.67 14.23
N GLU A 229 -7.81 9.28 13.72
CA GLU A 229 -9.22 9.06 14.09
C GLU A 229 -9.61 7.57 14.16
N PHE A 230 -9.12 6.75 13.23
CA PHE A 230 -9.46 5.33 13.21
C PHE A 230 -8.92 4.58 14.42
N ARG A 231 -7.87 5.09 15.08
CA ARG A 231 -7.35 4.50 16.32
C ARG A 231 -8.31 4.66 17.50
N THR A 232 -9.21 5.62 17.43
CA THR A 232 -10.06 6.06 18.55
C THR A 232 -11.57 5.91 18.28
N LEU A 233 -11.95 5.29 17.16
CA LEU A 233 -13.36 5.00 16.87
C LEU A 233 -13.99 4.12 17.95
N ASP A 234 -15.29 4.30 18.18
CA ASP A 234 -16.07 3.39 19.03
C ASP A 234 -16.38 2.11 18.27
N TYR A 235 -15.42 1.19 18.29
CA TYR A 235 -15.55 -0.13 17.66
C TYR A 235 -16.65 -0.98 18.29
N LYS A 236 -17.04 -0.72 19.55
CA LYS A 236 -18.15 -1.45 20.18
C LYS A 236 -19.48 -1.02 19.55
N ARG A 237 -19.68 0.29 19.38
CA ARG A 237 -20.83 0.82 18.64
C ARG A 237 -20.91 0.29 17.20
N MET A 238 -19.78 0.24 16.49
CA MET A 238 -19.72 -0.34 15.15
C MET A 238 -20.07 -1.84 15.18
N PHE A 239 -19.49 -2.60 16.11
CA PHE A 239 -19.77 -4.02 16.25
C PHE A 239 -21.26 -4.27 16.45
N ASP A 240 -21.91 -3.52 17.34
CA ASP A 240 -23.31 -3.75 17.70
C ASP A 240 -24.27 -3.51 16.52
N SER A 241 -23.92 -2.65 15.55
CA SER A 241 -24.72 -2.38 14.34
C SER A 241 -24.41 -3.26 13.12
N MET A 242 -23.35 -4.06 13.17
CA MET A 242 -22.93 -4.94 12.06
C MET A 242 -23.65 -6.30 12.05
N HIS A 243 -23.66 -6.97 10.90
CA HIS A 243 -24.05 -8.38 10.84
C HIS A 243 -23.05 -9.28 11.58
N LYS A 244 -23.51 -10.47 12.00
CA LYS A 244 -22.68 -11.45 12.70
C LYS A 244 -22.49 -12.72 11.85
N PRO A 245 -21.27 -13.28 11.79
CA PRO A 245 -20.03 -12.78 12.41
C PRO A 245 -19.55 -11.46 11.76
N ALA A 246 -18.97 -10.57 12.57
CA ALA A 246 -18.47 -9.27 12.13
C ALA A 246 -16.94 -9.32 11.97
N PHE A 247 -16.43 -8.84 10.84
CA PHE A 247 -15.00 -8.93 10.50
C PHE A 247 -14.31 -7.56 10.49
N ILE A 248 -13.05 -7.53 10.92
CA ILE A 248 -12.13 -6.41 10.71
C ILE A 248 -10.88 -6.90 9.97
N PHE A 249 -10.54 -6.21 8.88
CA PHE A 249 -9.32 -6.40 8.11
C PHE A 249 -8.42 -5.17 8.25
N ASN A 250 -7.43 -5.25 9.11
CA ASN A 250 -6.51 -4.18 9.45
C ASN A 250 -5.30 -4.18 8.50
N GLY A 251 -5.40 -3.43 7.40
CA GLY A 251 -4.38 -3.32 6.37
C GLY A 251 -3.22 -2.38 6.72
N ARG A 252 -3.22 -1.73 7.89
CA ARG A 252 -2.20 -0.75 8.31
C ARG A 252 -1.65 -0.96 9.72
N ASN A 253 -2.12 -1.98 10.43
CA ASN A 253 -1.73 -2.28 11.82
C ASN A 253 -1.87 -1.07 12.78
N ILE A 254 -2.90 -0.24 12.61
CA ILE A 254 -3.11 0.97 13.43
C ILE A 254 -4.01 0.75 14.65
N VAL A 255 -4.83 -0.29 14.63
CA VAL A 255 -5.74 -0.68 15.71
C VAL A 255 -5.29 -1.97 16.37
N ASP A 256 -5.56 -2.09 17.67
CA ASP A 256 -5.16 -3.22 18.52
C ASP A 256 -6.04 -4.45 18.24
N PRO A 257 -5.48 -5.53 17.66
CA PRO A 257 -6.26 -6.73 17.35
C PRO A 257 -6.80 -7.44 18.59
N ALA A 258 -6.16 -7.32 19.76
CA ALA A 258 -6.61 -7.98 20.98
C ALA A 258 -7.92 -7.34 21.49
N LYS A 259 -7.96 -6.01 21.56
CA LYS A 259 -9.16 -5.25 21.96
C LYS A 259 -10.34 -5.49 21.02
N LEU A 260 -10.09 -5.58 19.72
CA LEU A 260 -11.14 -5.88 18.74
C LEU A 260 -11.73 -7.29 18.93
N ARG A 261 -10.88 -8.27 19.24
CA ARG A 261 -11.34 -9.63 19.58
C ARG A 261 -12.12 -9.68 20.88
N GLU A 262 -11.74 -8.92 21.90
CA GLU A 262 -12.49 -8.79 23.17
C GLU A 262 -13.92 -8.27 22.95
N ILE A 263 -14.11 -7.36 21.97
CA ILE A 263 -15.45 -6.87 21.58
C ILE A 263 -16.29 -7.97 20.92
N GLY A 264 -15.63 -8.90 20.22
CA GLY A 264 -16.25 -10.02 19.50
C GLY A 264 -15.99 -10.01 17.99
N PHE A 265 -15.16 -9.11 17.47
CA PHE A 265 -14.77 -9.14 16.06
C PHE A 265 -13.90 -10.35 15.75
N ILE A 266 -14.08 -10.85 14.53
CA ILE A 266 -13.09 -11.68 13.87
C ILE A 266 -12.07 -10.76 13.20
N VAL A 267 -10.79 -10.91 13.52
CA VAL A 267 -9.76 -9.92 13.14
C VAL A 267 -8.66 -10.56 12.29
N TYR A 268 -8.41 -9.96 11.14
CA TYR A 268 -7.19 -10.16 10.37
C TYR A 268 -6.37 -8.88 10.37
N ALA A 269 -5.06 -9.01 10.62
CA ALA A 269 -4.12 -7.90 10.59
C ALA A 269 -2.86 -8.35 9.85
N ILE A 270 -2.37 -7.52 8.94
CA ILE A 270 -1.24 -7.86 8.06
C ILE A 270 -0.01 -8.21 8.88
N GLY A 271 0.59 -9.39 8.62
CA GLY A 271 1.81 -9.83 9.30
C GLY A 271 1.66 -10.14 10.77
N LYS A 272 0.44 -10.32 11.28
CA LYS A 272 0.20 -10.80 12.66
C LYS A 272 -0.08 -12.32 12.65
N PRO A 273 0.09 -13.01 13.79
CA PRO A 273 -0.35 -14.39 13.93
C PRO A 273 -1.84 -14.53 13.58
N LEU A 274 -2.14 -15.50 12.73
CA LEU A 274 -3.51 -15.81 12.31
C LEU A 274 -4.27 -16.54 13.42
N ASP A 275 -5.57 -16.26 13.54
CA ASP A 275 -6.48 -17.07 14.36
C ASP A 275 -6.49 -18.51 13.83
N ASP A 276 -6.68 -19.51 14.70
CA ASP A 276 -6.54 -20.92 14.33
C ASP A 276 -7.43 -21.33 13.15
N TRP A 277 -8.68 -20.86 13.13
CA TRP A 277 -9.62 -21.16 12.05
C TRP A 277 -9.25 -20.50 10.69
N LEU A 278 -8.40 -19.46 10.68
CA LEU A 278 -7.88 -18.84 9.46
C LEU A 278 -6.62 -19.53 8.92
N LYS A 279 -5.91 -20.32 9.74
CA LYS A 279 -4.69 -21.03 9.31
C LYS A 279 -4.99 -22.05 8.22
N ASP A 280 -6.15 -22.69 8.31
CA ASP A 280 -6.59 -23.73 7.38
C ASP A 280 -7.28 -23.18 6.13
N MET A 281 -7.52 -21.87 6.07
CA MET A 281 -8.07 -21.19 4.90
C MET A 281 -6.94 -20.52 4.11
N PRO A 282 -6.45 -21.12 3.00
CA PRO A 282 -5.39 -20.51 2.21
C PRO A 282 -5.87 -19.15 1.67
N ALA A 283 -5.02 -18.13 1.78
CA ALA A 283 -5.24 -16.83 1.12
C ALA A 283 -5.05 -16.90 -0.41
N VAL A 284 -5.00 -18.11 -0.96
CA VAL A 284 -4.56 -18.40 -2.33
C VAL A 284 -5.64 -19.23 -3.01
N ALA A 285 -6.25 -18.62 -4.03
CA ALA A 285 -6.82 -19.30 -5.18
C ALA A 285 -6.14 -18.71 -6.42
#